data_AF-A0A239PQ02-F1
#
_entry.id   AF-A0A239PQ02-F1
#
_cell.length_a   1.000
_cell.length_b   1.000
_cell.length_c   1.000
_cell.angle_alpha   90.00
_cell.angle_beta   90.00
_cell.angle_gamma   90.00
#
_symmetry.space_group_name_H-M   'P 1'
#
loop_
_entity.id
_entity.type
_entity.pdbx_description
1 polymer ?
#
loop_
_entity_poly.entity_id
_entity_poly.type
_entity_poly.pdbx_seq_one_letter_code
_entity_poly.pdbx_strand_id
1 'polypeptide(L)'
;MGLRPQIMFAGAFSVMALAYAAWFNIIVRVDVEAAQSRFETLYASRAPGRAAVYGERVLAMRREAGADEEKLAPLKFRVAETQIAAQDYARAAVLIEEALASGWARALDPRRRGEMEDALARTHIFAGDLGEAVAIYADFLDRAGDEAARGDGDDSDSLEAFFAGRIAAAADLFAENLKPTGGGEKFSGAREARLSTADRLAELGAFYAMRADGLYAAAGLLSAAYDIRSRTLGADDPAAVRTALILGPVYADMGRLDDAERLYLDAFHAQEKIKGANSPDLSLYIKLLAGVYERQGRATEAQALYEHMRALFRDAFGAQRYAANRLRDRRSDIDRPVSRNFTLPSDYAPGDLVPAADFYVPLSKNAALEEMMIRRAADEGADPREANMPARLAQVISLCRSESGERITLRSGYRSYATQRDLFRRIGRKGTVTPPGMSEHQLGLAVDIDVDGRLMRRSDAAYQCFEENAFRFGFILSYPPGNDYLPGEDSYEPWHWRYVGIPTAQLYREAGPMNKPQEFLAALPCYQERAAAGLFPLAGEPDVCLAETAVVAASAKDDTTPQPESENPKPARKLNNHAHGAGSN
;
A
#
# COMPACT_ATOMS: atom_id res chain seq x y z
N MET A 1 72.89 -58.74 46.60
CA MET A 1 71.94 -57.96 45.78
C MET A 1 70.81 -57.48 46.68
N GLY A 2 70.95 -56.30 47.28
CA GLY A 2 69.91 -55.70 48.12
C GLY A 2 69.26 -54.55 47.39
N LEU A 3 68.05 -54.76 46.87
CA LEU A 3 67.22 -53.65 46.38
C LEU A 3 66.95 -52.72 47.55
N ARG A 4 67.31 -51.43 47.38
CA ARG A 4 67.16 -50.39 48.41
C ARG A 4 65.70 -50.37 48.91
N PRO A 5 65.43 -50.29 50.23
CA PRO A 5 64.09 -50.35 50.81
C PRO A 5 63.07 -49.41 50.15
N GLN A 6 63.53 -48.25 49.70
CA GLN A 6 62.73 -47.24 49.00
C GLN A 6 62.10 -47.76 47.68
N ILE A 7 62.76 -48.67 46.96
CA ILE A 7 62.26 -49.26 45.71
C ILE A 7 61.20 -50.34 46.02
N MET A 8 61.36 -51.11 47.10
CA MET A 8 60.36 -52.10 47.52
C MET A 8 59.09 -51.44 48.07
N PHE A 9 59.22 -50.36 48.85
CA PHE A 9 58.05 -49.59 49.31
C PHE A 9 57.33 -48.91 48.14
N ALA A 10 58.05 -48.28 47.20
CA ALA A 10 57.44 -47.71 46.00
C ALA A 10 56.70 -48.77 45.15
N GLY A 11 57.27 -49.97 45.03
CA GLY A 11 56.62 -51.11 44.37
C GLY A 11 55.35 -51.56 45.08
N ALA A 12 55.39 -51.72 46.41
CA ALA A 12 54.22 -52.11 47.21
C ALA A 12 53.09 -51.05 47.15
N PHE A 13 53.41 -49.76 47.27
CA PHE A 13 52.43 -48.68 47.12
C PHE A 13 51.81 -48.65 45.72
N SER A 14 52.61 -48.91 44.68
CA SER A 14 52.11 -48.97 43.30
C SER A 14 51.15 -50.15 43.09
N VAL A 15 51.47 -51.33 43.63
CA VAL A 15 50.58 -52.51 43.60
C VAL A 15 49.28 -52.25 44.35
N MET A 16 49.36 -51.63 45.53
CA MET A 16 48.19 -51.30 46.33
C MET A 16 47.31 -50.24 45.66
N ALA A 17 47.91 -49.24 45.02
CA ALA A 17 47.20 -48.22 44.24
C ALA A 17 46.50 -48.83 43.01
N LEU A 18 47.16 -49.77 42.31
CA LEU A 18 46.55 -50.49 41.19
C LEU A 18 45.39 -51.39 41.64
N ALA A 19 45.55 -52.11 42.76
CA ALA A 19 44.50 -52.94 43.34
C ALA A 19 43.29 -52.09 43.78
N TYR A 20 43.53 -50.96 44.43
CA TYR A 20 42.49 -50.01 44.79
C TYR A 20 41.79 -49.43 43.56
N ALA A 21 42.55 -49.02 42.54
CA ALA A 21 41.96 -48.50 41.30
C ALA A 21 41.12 -49.55 40.57
N ALA A 22 41.55 -50.81 40.54
CA ALA A 22 40.80 -51.92 39.96
C ALA A 22 39.51 -52.19 40.74
N TRP A 23 39.60 -52.28 42.07
CA TRP A 23 38.44 -52.47 42.95
C TRP A 23 37.43 -51.32 42.83
N PHE A 24 37.92 -50.08 42.85
CA PHE A 24 37.11 -48.88 42.67
C PHE A 24 36.39 -48.89 41.30
N ASN A 25 37.08 -49.27 40.23
CA ASN A 25 36.49 -49.36 38.89
C ASN A 25 35.43 -50.47 38.80
N ILE A 26 35.59 -51.57 39.54
CA ILE A 26 34.59 -52.64 39.64
C ILE A 26 33.35 -52.13 40.38
N ILE A 27 33.51 -51.54 41.57
CA ILE A 27 32.37 -51.06 42.38
C ILE A 27 31.53 -50.06 41.61
N VAL A 28 32.16 -49.08 40.97
CA VAL A 28 31.46 -48.04 40.20
C VAL A 28 30.74 -48.60 38.95
N ARG A 29 30.99 -49.86 38.56
CA ARG A 29 30.25 -50.54 37.48
C ARG A 29 29.04 -51.33 37.94
N VAL A 30 28.97 -51.70 39.22
CA VAL A 30 27.96 -52.65 39.72
C VAL A 30 27.07 -52.04 40.82
N ASP A 31 27.51 -50.94 41.45
CA ASP A 31 26.78 -50.27 42.51
C ASP A 31 26.36 -48.86 42.07
N VAL A 32 25.05 -48.60 42.08
CA VAL A 32 24.46 -47.36 41.56
C VAL A 32 24.82 -46.14 42.40
N GLU A 33 24.93 -46.30 43.72
CA GLU A 33 25.22 -45.19 44.64
C GLU A 33 26.71 -44.81 44.58
N ALA A 34 27.60 -45.78 44.44
CA ALA A 34 29.02 -45.54 44.19
C ALA A 34 29.23 -44.84 42.84
N ALA A 35 28.49 -45.26 41.80
CA ALA A 35 28.53 -44.58 40.51
C ALA A 35 27.99 -43.15 40.55
N GLN A 36 26.91 -42.92 41.30
CA GLN A 36 26.38 -41.59 41.50
C GLN A 36 27.34 -40.70 42.29
N SER A 37 27.89 -41.19 43.39
CA SER A 37 28.92 -40.46 44.15
C SER A 37 30.11 -40.09 43.26
N ARG A 38 30.53 -40.99 42.36
CA ARG A 38 31.60 -40.72 41.41
C ARG A 38 31.20 -39.67 40.37
N PHE A 39 29.99 -39.76 39.81
CA PHE A 39 29.44 -38.76 38.90
C PHE A 39 29.43 -37.37 39.55
N GLU A 40 28.85 -37.23 40.74
CA GLU A 40 28.76 -35.95 41.46
C GLU A 40 30.15 -35.37 41.77
N THR A 41 31.10 -36.20 42.15
CA THR A 41 32.49 -35.77 42.39
C THR A 41 33.14 -35.24 41.10
N LEU A 42 32.93 -35.91 39.96
CA LEU A 42 33.49 -35.50 38.67
C LEU A 42 32.79 -34.26 38.10
N TYR A 43 31.48 -34.16 38.30
CA TYR A 43 30.67 -33.01 37.96
C TYR A 43 31.17 -31.77 38.74
N ALA A 44 31.29 -31.87 40.07
CA ALA A 44 31.76 -30.79 40.93
C ALA A 44 33.21 -30.39 40.64
N SER A 45 34.06 -31.34 40.25
CA SER A 45 35.47 -31.08 39.88
C SER A 45 35.68 -30.59 38.44
N ARG A 46 34.60 -30.28 37.70
CA ARG A 46 34.64 -29.81 36.31
C ARG A 46 35.46 -30.73 35.39
N ALA A 47 35.27 -32.04 35.50
CA ALA A 47 35.87 -33.04 34.62
C ALA A 47 34.83 -33.63 33.65
N PRO A 48 34.30 -32.84 32.69
CA PRO A 48 33.03 -33.11 32.01
C PRO A 48 33.02 -34.41 31.21
N GLY A 49 34.07 -34.69 30.42
CA GLY A 49 34.12 -35.92 29.63
C GLY A 49 34.10 -37.20 30.48
N ARG A 50 34.69 -37.18 31.69
CA ARG A 50 34.57 -38.31 32.61
C ARG A 50 33.22 -38.32 33.32
N ALA A 51 32.71 -37.17 33.72
CA ALA A 51 31.41 -37.05 34.37
C ALA A 51 30.29 -37.59 33.46
N ALA A 52 30.27 -37.24 32.17
CA ALA A 52 29.30 -37.72 31.19
C ALA A 52 29.17 -39.24 31.15
N VAL A 53 30.30 -39.95 31.11
CA VAL A 53 30.32 -41.42 31.08
C VAL A 53 29.71 -42.03 32.34
N TYR A 54 30.02 -41.49 33.52
CA TYR A 54 29.42 -42.00 34.77
C TYR A 54 27.96 -41.57 34.92
N GLY A 55 27.57 -40.39 34.44
CA GLY A 55 26.20 -39.92 34.42
C GLY A 55 25.28 -40.84 33.61
N GLU A 56 25.66 -41.16 32.37
CA GLU A 56 24.95 -42.14 31.53
C GLU A 56 24.85 -43.51 32.20
N ARG A 57 25.93 -43.94 32.86
CA ARG A 57 25.93 -45.21 33.59
C ARG A 57 24.94 -45.19 34.75
N VAL A 58 24.88 -44.12 35.53
CA VAL A 58 23.92 -43.98 36.64
C VAL A 58 22.49 -44.03 36.09
N LEU A 59 22.21 -43.33 34.98
CA LEU A 59 20.90 -43.40 34.33
C LEU A 59 20.56 -44.82 33.90
N ALA A 60 21.48 -45.53 33.25
CA ALA A 60 21.28 -46.91 32.81
C ALA A 60 21.00 -47.87 33.99
N MET A 61 21.83 -47.83 35.04
CA MET A 61 21.64 -48.69 36.22
C MET A 61 20.33 -48.39 36.95
N ARG A 62 19.93 -47.11 37.05
CA ARG A 62 18.64 -46.75 37.66
C ARG A 62 17.47 -47.27 36.82
N ARG A 63 17.54 -47.21 35.48
CA ARG A 63 16.53 -47.82 34.61
C ARG A 63 16.45 -49.33 34.75
N GLU A 64 17.59 -50.01 34.76
CA GLU A 64 17.65 -51.47 34.96
C GLU A 64 17.06 -51.88 36.32
N ALA A 65 17.22 -51.04 37.34
CA ALA A 65 16.60 -51.21 38.65
C ALA A 65 15.10 -50.84 38.69
N GLY A 66 14.49 -50.48 37.56
CA GLY A 66 13.07 -50.13 37.46
C GLY A 66 12.72 -48.75 38.02
N ALA A 67 13.67 -47.81 38.03
CA ALA A 67 13.40 -46.45 38.47
C ALA A 67 12.36 -45.75 37.58
N ASP A 68 11.50 -44.96 38.22
CA ASP A 68 10.51 -44.12 37.57
C ASP A 68 11.19 -43.01 36.75
N GLU A 69 10.94 -42.98 35.44
CA GLU A 69 11.52 -42.03 34.49
C GLU A 69 11.22 -40.56 34.85
N GLU A 70 10.06 -40.29 35.46
CA GLU A 70 9.70 -38.96 35.96
C GLU A 70 10.65 -38.48 37.06
N LYS A 71 11.06 -39.39 37.95
CA LYS A 71 12.01 -39.07 39.04
C LYS A 71 13.45 -38.94 38.57
N LEU A 72 13.76 -39.44 37.38
CA LEU A 72 15.09 -39.31 36.79
C LEU A 72 15.29 -37.97 36.08
N ALA A 73 14.24 -37.19 35.81
CA ALA A 73 14.34 -35.94 35.05
C ALA A 73 15.39 -34.93 35.57
N PRO A 74 15.52 -34.66 36.89
CA PRO A 74 16.57 -33.76 37.38
C PRO A 74 17.98 -34.30 37.12
N LEU A 75 18.17 -35.63 37.24
CA LEU A 75 19.44 -36.28 36.95
C LEU A 75 19.74 -36.23 35.45
N LYS A 76 18.74 -36.47 34.58
CA LYS A 76 18.92 -36.36 33.12
C LYS A 76 19.44 -34.99 32.72
N PHE A 77 18.85 -33.92 33.26
CA PHE A 77 19.31 -32.56 32.97
C PHE A 77 20.77 -32.35 33.43
N ARG A 78 21.13 -32.80 34.64
CA ARG A 78 22.51 -32.70 35.14
C ARG A 78 23.51 -33.50 34.29
N VAL A 79 23.12 -34.69 33.84
CA VAL A 79 23.93 -35.48 32.90
C VAL A 79 24.05 -34.74 31.57
N ALA A 80 22.98 -34.12 31.07
CA ALA A 80 23.02 -33.32 29.86
C ALA A 80 24.02 -32.16 29.93
N GLU A 81 24.11 -31.44 31.06
CA GLU A 81 25.12 -30.39 31.24
C GLU A 81 26.55 -30.92 31.07
N THR A 82 26.81 -32.15 31.53
CA THR A 82 28.11 -32.80 31.30
C THR A 82 28.34 -33.22 29.87
N GLN A 83 27.28 -33.60 29.14
CA GLN A 83 27.32 -33.90 27.71
C GLN A 83 27.60 -32.65 26.89
N ILE A 84 26.97 -31.51 27.21
CA ILE A 84 27.26 -30.19 26.60
C ILE A 84 28.74 -29.85 26.79
N ALA A 85 29.25 -29.98 28.02
CA ALA A 85 30.64 -29.70 28.33
C ALA A 85 31.63 -30.71 27.71
N ALA A 86 31.15 -31.90 27.33
CA ALA A 86 31.88 -32.89 26.53
C ALA A 86 31.69 -32.71 25.01
N GLN A 87 30.92 -31.70 24.58
CA GLN A 87 30.56 -31.42 23.19
C GLN A 87 29.73 -32.52 22.51
N ASP A 88 29.04 -33.37 23.27
CA ASP A 88 28.06 -34.33 22.76
C ASP A 88 26.66 -33.70 22.76
N TYR A 89 26.46 -32.73 21.87
CA TYR A 89 25.25 -31.92 21.83
C TYR A 89 24.00 -32.72 21.45
N ALA A 90 24.12 -33.69 20.53
CA ALA A 90 23.01 -34.55 20.15
C ALA A 90 22.48 -35.35 21.35
N ARG A 91 23.39 -35.92 22.16
CA ARG A 91 22.97 -36.64 23.36
C ARG A 91 22.43 -35.70 24.44
N ALA A 92 23.06 -34.54 24.62
CA ALA A 92 22.57 -33.53 25.55
C ALA A 92 21.13 -33.10 25.23
N ALA A 93 20.81 -32.83 23.96
CA ALA A 93 19.47 -32.40 23.53
C ALA A 93 18.40 -33.43 23.94
N VAL A 94 18.62 -34.71 23.62
CA VAL A 94 17.71 -35.80 23.99
C VAL A 94 17.46 -35.86 25.50
N LEU A 95 18.52 -35.72 26.30
CA LEU A 95 18.38 -35.76 27.76
C LEU A 95 17.62 -34.55 28.32
N ILE A 96 17.81 -33.36 27.74
CA ILE A 96 17.09 -32.14 28.16
C ILE A 96 15.63 -32.22 27.72
N GLU A 97 15.33 -32.68 26.50
CA GLU A 97 13.97 -32.91 26.02
C GLU A 97 13.21 -33.90 26.91
N GLU A 98 13.82 -35.05 27.21
CA GLU A 98 13.26 -36.04 28.13
C GLU A 98 13.00 -35.44 29.52
N ALA A 99 13.90 -34.57 30.00
CA ALA A 99 13.72 -33.88 31.27
C ALA A 99 12.59 -32.85 31.21
N LEU A 100 12.50 -32.03 30.16
CA LEU A 100 11.48 -30.99 29.95
C LEU A 100 10.07 -31.57 29.74
N ALA A 101 9.97 -32.79 29.20
CA ALA A 101 8.72 -33.51 29.00
C ALA A 101 8.12 -34.07 30.31
N SER A 102 8.90 -34.11 31.40
CA SER A 102 8.47 -34.64 32.70
C SER A 102 7.48 -33.71 33.42
N GLY A 103 6.65 -34.29 34.29
CA GLY A 103 5.85 -33.56 35.28
C GLY A 103 6.71 -32.73 36.24
N TRP A 104 7.94 -33.17 36.54
CA TRP A 104 8.91 -32.38 37.32
C TRP A 104 9.20 -31.03 36.65
N ALA A 105 9.55 -31.02 35.37
CA ALA A 105 9.86 -29.79 34.65
C ALA A 105 8.63 -28.91 34.41
N ARG A 106 7.41 -29.47 34.35
CA ARG A 106 6.16 -28.69 34.28
C ARG A 106 5.83 -27.97 35.59
N ALA A 107 6.34 -28.46 36.72
CA ALA A 107 6.14 -27.87 38.05
C ALA A 107 7.21 -26.83 38.43
N LEU A 108 8.24 -26.64 37.59
CA LEU A 108 9.26 -25.60 37.81
C LEU A 108 8.66 -24.21 37.62
N ASP A 109 9.24 -23.23 38.32
CA ASP A 109 8.94 -21.82 38.03
C ASP A 109 9.36 -21.47 36.58
N PRO A 110 8.68 -20.49 35.96
CA PRO A 110 8.91 -20.16 34.54
C PRO A 110 10.37 -19.82 34.22
N ARG A 111 11.10 -19.20 35.16
CA ARG A 111 12.51 -18.82 34.96
C ARG A 111 13.40 -20.05 34.90
N ARG A 112 13.31 -20.95 35.87
CA ARG A 112 14.09 -22.21 35.86
C ARG A 112 13.76 -23.08 34.66
N ARG A 113 12.48 -23.16 34.28
CA ARG A 113 12.09 -23.89 33.06
C ARG A 113 12.70 -23.23 31.82
N GLY A 114 12.62 -21.90 31.72
CA GLY A 114 13.24 -21.14 30.64
C GLY A 114 14.77 -21.30 30.56
N GLU A 115 15.46 -21.47 31.68
CA GLU A 115 16.91 -21.77 31.69
C GLU A 115 17.22 -23.12 31.04
N MET A 116 16.39 -24.13 31.30
CA MET A 116 16.51 -25.44 30.67
C MET A 116 16.19 -25.38 29.17
N GLU A 117 15.16 -24.62 28.78
CA GLU A 117 14.77 -24.42 27.38
C GLU A 117 15.85 -23.63 26.61
N ASP A 118 16.48 -22.61 27.20
CA ASP A 118 17.63 -21.91 26.62
C ASP A 118 18.83 -22.85 26.43
N ALA A 119 19.11 -23.71 27.42
CA ALA A 119 20.14 -24.72 27.30
C ALA A 119 19.87 -25.70 26.15
N LEU A 120 18.60 -26.13 25.98
CA LEU A 120 18.19 -26.97 24.86
C LEU A 120 18.37 -26.25 23.52
N ALA A 121 17.89 -25.01 23.39
CA ALA A 121 17.99 -24.24 22.15
C ALA A 121 19.45 -24.04 21.73
N ARG A 122 20.34 -23.66 22.66
CA ARG A 122 21.78 -23.54 22.39
C ARG A 122 22.39 -24.88 21.97
N THR A 123 21.97 -25.96 22.61
CA THR A 123 22.42 -27.31 22.27
C THR A 123 22.02 -27.68 20.84
N HIS A 124 20.79 -27.39 20.42
CA HIS A 124 20.36 -27.58 19.03
C HIS A 124 21.18 -26.75 18.04
N ILE A 125 21.52 -25.50 18.37
CA ILE A 125 22.40 -24.68 17.51
C ILE A 125 23.75 -25.38 17.29
N PHE A 126 24.39 -25.86 18.36
CA PHE A 126 25.68 -26.55 18.25
C PHE A 126 25.58 -27.93 17.60
N ALA A 127 24.43 -28.60 17.69
CA ALA A 127 24.15 -29.84 16.98
C ALA A 127 23.86 -29.62 15.47
N GLY A 128 23.55 -28.39 15.06
CA GLY A 128 23.15 -28.05 13.69
C GLY A 128 21.63 -28.12 13.45
N ASP A 129 20.83 -28.43 14.47
CA ASP A 129 19.37 -28.53 14.42
C ASP A 129 18.71 -27.16 14.58
N LEU A 130 19.04 -26.22 13.68
CA LEU A 130 18.65 -24.82 13.79
C LEU A 130 17.12 -24.61 13.82
N GLY A 131 16.34 -25.53 13.24
CA GLY A 131 14.88 -25.46 13.24
C GLY A 131 14.29 -25.51 14.65
N GLU A 132 14.79 -26.43 15.48
CA GLU A 132 14.33 -26.59 16.88
C GLU A 132 14.80 -25.42 17.75
N ALA A 133 16.04 -24.97 17.56
CA ALA A 133 16.54 -23.79 18.27
C ALA A 133 15.69 -22.54 18.01
N VAL A 134 15.38 -22.27 16.73
CA VAL A 134 14.51 -21.16 16.34
C VAL A 134 13.11 -21.34 16.90
N ALA A 135 12.60 -22.58 16.96
CA ALA A 135 11.30 -22.85 17.53
C ALA A 135 11.19 -22.43 18.99
N ILE A 136 12.20 -22.76 19.80
CA ILE A 136 12.27 -22.41 21.21
C ILE A 136 12.41 -20.88 21.39
N TYR A 137 13.29 -20.22 20.64
CA TYR A 137 13.48 -18.77 20.79
C TYR A 137 12.32 -17.92 20.26
N ALA A 138 11.59 -18.39 19.24
CA ALA A 138 10.32 -17.76 18.85
C ALA A 138 9.28 -17.88 19.96
N ASP A 139 9.18 -19.03 20.61
CA ASP A 139 8.28 -19.21 21.77
C ASP A 139 8.70 -18.34 22.98
N PHE A 140 10.00 -18.08 23.17
CA PHE A 140 10.48 -17.08 24.14
C PHE A 140 10.02 -15.67 23.75
N LEU A 141 10.03 -15.33 22.47
CA LEU A 141 9.62 -14.02 21.97
C LEU A 141 8.12 -13.80 22.21
N ASP A 142 7.29 -14.79 21.88
CA ASP A 142 5.86 -14.79 22.18
C ASP A 142 5.60 -14.59 23.68
N ARG A 143 6.29 -15.37 24.53
CA ARG A 143 6.17 -15.25 25.99
C ARG A 143 6.61 -13.89 26.51
N ALA A 144 7.68 -13.31 25.97
CA ALA A 144 8.12 -11.97 26.34
C ALA A 144 7.06 -10.91 25.97
N GLY A 145 6.48 -11.00 24.77
CA GLY A 145 5.41 -10.10 24.32
C GLY A 145 4.14 -10.21 25.18
N ASP A 146 3.76 -11.44 25.54
CA ASP A 146 2.64 -11.72 26.43
C ASP A 146 2.83 -11.13 27.83
N GLU A 147 4.05 -11.24 28.39
CA GLU A 147 4.39 -10.63 29.69
C GLU A 147 4.39 -9.10 29.60
N ALA A 148 4.95 -8.52 28.54
CA ALA A 148 4.96 -7.07 28.31
C ALA A 148 3.52 -6.50 28.27
N ALA A 149 2.61 -7.22 27.61
CA ALA A 149 1.20 -6.82 27.50
C ALA A 149 0.46 -6.81 28.86
N ARG A 150 0.95 -7.52 29.88
CA ARG A 150 0.35 -7.56 31.22
C ARG A 150 0.71 -6.34 32.07
N GLY A 151 1.74 -5.57 31.70
CA GLY A 151 2.07 -4.28 32.32
C GLY A 151 2.97 -4.33 33.56
N ASP A 152 3.62 -5.47 33.81
CA ASP A 152 4.57 -5.64 34.93
C ASP A 152 6.05 -5.38 34.54
N GLY A 153 6.28 -4.88 33.30
CA GLY A 153 7.52 -5.03 32.52
C GLY A 153 8.64 -3.98 32.65
N ASP A 154 8.68 -3.11 33.66
CA ASP A 154 9.78 -2.12 33.80
C ASP A 154 10.88 -2.54 34.81
N ASP A 155 10.78 -3.76 35.36
CA ASP A 155 11.82 -4.32 36.23
C ASP A 155 12.82 -5.18 35.44
N SER A 156 14.11 -4.93 35.65
CA SER A 156 15.21 -5.73 35.09
C SER A 156 15.19 -7.21 35.52
N ASP A 157 14.51 -7.53 36.63
CA ASP A 157 14.33 -8.89 37.13
C ASP A 157 13.00 -9.54 36.67
N SER A 158 12.24 -8.90 35.78
CA SER A 158 10.99 -9.45 35.22
C SER A 158 11.20 -10.70 34.34
N LEU A 159 10.12 -11.45 34.09
CA LEU A 159 10.14 -12.57 33.13
C LEU A 159 10.29 -12.08 31.69
N GLU A 160 9.70 -10.93 31.35
CA GLU A 160 9.91 -10.26 30.06
C GLU A 160 11.40 -10.01 29.82
N ALA A 161 12.06 -9.31 30.76
CA ALA A 161 13.49 -8.99 30.65
C ALA A 161 14.35 -10.25 30.58
N PHE A 162 13.97 -11.32 31.30
CA PHE A 162 14.63 -12.61 31.22
C PHE A 162 14.55 -13.22 29.81
N PHE A 163 13.35 -13.38 29.24
CA PHE A 163 13.19 -13.98 27.91
C PHE A 163 13.84 -13.11 26.83
N ALA A 164 13.62 -11.79 26.86
CA ALA A 164 14.25 -10.84 25.95
C ALA A 164 15.79 -10.90 26.03
N GLY A 165 16.35 -11.03 27.23
CA GLY A 165 17.78 -11.20 27.45
C GLY A 165 18.34 -12.50 26.85
N ARG A 166 17.61 -13.62 26.97
CA ARG A 166 18.01 -14.90 26.36
C ARG A 166 17.99 -14.84 24.84
N ILE A 167 16.95 -14.24 24.25
CA ILE A 167 16.86 -14.04 22.80
C ILE A 167 18.00 -13.15 22.33
N ALA A 168 18.25 -12.01 23.00
CA ALA A 168 19.37 -11.13 22.65
C ALA A 168 20.71 -11.86 22.68
N ALA A 169 20.97 -12.65 23.72
CA ALA A 169 22.20 -13.43 23.88
C ALA A 169 22.36 -14.60 22.89
N ALA A 170 21.33 -14.92 22.10
CA ALA A 170 21.39 -15.94 21.05
C ALA A 170 21.76 -15.36 19.67
N ALA A 171 21.75 -14.03 19.52
CA ALA A 171 21.98 -13.37 18.23
C ALA A 171 23.30 -13.81 17.57
N ASP A 172 24.40 -13.80 18.34
CA ASP A 172 25.74 -14.16 17.84
C ASP A 172 25.78 -15.63 17.38
N LEU A 173 25.12 -16.53 18.11
CA LEU A 173 25.05 -17.94 17.75
C LEU A 173 24.33 -18.13 16.41
N PHE A 174 23.23 -17.40 16.19
CA PHE A 174 22.56 -17.42 14.89
C PHE A 174 23.41 -16.79 13.79
N ALA A 175 24.06 -15.65 14.03
CA ALA A 175 24.92 -15.02 13.05
C ALA A 175 26.07 -15.94 12.59
N GLU A 176 26.66 -16.69 13.50
CA GLU A 176 27.75 -17.65 13.20
C GLU A 176 27.27 -18.84 12.37
N ASN A 177 26.09 -19.40 12.69
CA ASN A 177 25.56 -20.62 12.07
C ASN A 177 24.71 -20.36 10.81
N LEU A 178 24.09 -19.18 10.74
CA LEU A 178 23.30 -18.68 9.62
C LEU A 178 24.02 -17.52 8.94
N LYS A 179 25.27 -17.74 8.52
CA LYS A 179 25.96 -16.78 7.67
C LYS A 179 25.05 -16.41 6.49
N PRO A 180 24.84 -15.11 6.22
CA PRO A 180 23.92 -14.62 5.21
C PRO A 180 24.56 -14.76 3.83
N THR A 181 24.97 -15.97 3.47
CA THR A 181 25.46 -16.36 2.16
C THR A 181 24.52 -17.43 1.64
N GLY A 182 24.19 -17.41 0.34
CA GLY A 182 23.22 -18.32 -0.30
C GLY A 182 23.66 -19.78 -0.37
N GLY A 183 24.04 -20.35 0.77
CA GLY A 183 24.46 -21.72 0.95
C GLY A 183 23.29 -22.71 0.93
N GLY A 184 23.61 -23.99 0.71
CA GLY A 184 22.66 -25.08 0.47
C GLY A 184 21.57 -25.28 1.52
N GLU A 185 20.65 -26.20 1.24
CA GLU A 185 19.48 -26.50 2.07
C GLU A 185 19.89 -26.90 3.51
N LYS A 186 19.75 -25.96 4.46
CA LYS A 186 20.06 -26.15 5.90
C LYS A 186 18.89 -26.72 6.70
N PHE A 187 17.71 -26.83 6.11
CA PHE A 187 16.48 -27.24 6.76
C PHE A 187 15.81 -28.34 5.95
N SER A 188 15.52 -29.48 6.57
CA SER A 188 14.95 -30.65 5.92
C SER A 188 13.54 -30.95 6.44
N GLY A 189 12.85 -31.94 5.84
CA GLY A 189 11.55 -32.41 6.30
C GLY A 189 10.40 -32.17 5.32
N ALA A 190 9.20 -32.55 5.77
CA ALA A 190 7.97 -32.40 4.98
C ALA A 190 7.67 -30.93 4.66
N ARG A 191 6.86 -30.70 3.62
CA ARG A 191 6.47 -29.35 3.17
C ARG A 191 5.98 -28.47 4.31
N GLU A 192 5.04 -28.96 5.12
CA GLU A 192 4.42 -28.20 6.21
C GLU A 192 5.41 -27.87 7.32
N ALA A 193 6.27 -28.83 7.70
CA ALA A 193 7.31 -28.61 8.71
C ALA A 193 8.29 -27.50 8.27
N ARG A 194 8.76 -27.55 7.01
CA ARG A 194 9.63 -26.50 6.46
C ARG A 194 8.97 -25.13 6.48
N LEU A 195 7.69 -25.02 6.10
CA LEU A 195 6.96 -23.76 6.13
C LEU A 195 6.78 -23.23 7.56
N SER A 196 6.48 -24.10 8.52
CA SER A 196 6.42 -23.73 9.94
C SER A 196 7.77 -23.21 10.45
N THR A 197 8.87 -23.87 10.08
CA THR A 197 10.23 -23.36 10.39
C THR A 197 10.47 -21.99 9.74
N ALA A 198 10.05 -21.78 8.49
CA ALA A 198 10.18 -20.49 7.82
C ALA A 198 9.37 -19.37 8.49
N ASP A 199 8.21 -19.67 9.06
CA ASP A 199 7.42 -18.71 9.83
C ASP A 199 8.18 -18.24 11.08
N ARG A 200 8.70 -19.18 11.88
CA ARG A 200 9.48 -18.87 13.08
C ARG A 200 10.80 -18.17 12.78
N LEU A 201 11.48 -18.56 11.70
CA LEU A 201 12.69 -17.88 11.21
C LEU A 201 12.39 -16.42 10.84
N ALA A 202 11.26 -16.17 10.15
CA ALA A 202 10.89 -14.82 9.74
C ALA A 202 10.50 -13.93 10.94
N GLU A 203 9.80 -14.50 11.92
CA GLU A 203 9.41 -13.83 13.16
C GLU A 203 10.65 -13.39 13.97
N LEU A 204 11.54 -14.34 14.28
CA LEU A 204 12.76 -14.07 15.03
C LEU A 204 13.71 -13.16 14.24
N GLY A 205 13.80 -13.35 12.93
CA GLY A 205 14.58 -12.49 12.03
C GLY A 205 14.07 -11.05 12.01
N ALA A 206 12.74 -10.84 12.00
CA ALA A 206 12.15 -9.51 12.09
C ALA A 206 12.41 -8.85 13.45
N PHE A 207 12.36 -9.62 14.55
CA PHE A 207 12.76 -9.13 15.87
C PHE A 207 14.20 -8.60 15.87
N TYR A 208 15.16 -9.37 15.36
CA TYR A 208 16.55 -8.91 15.28
C TYR A 208 16.75 -7.74 14.31
N ALA A 209 15.95 -7.63 13.24
CA ALA A 209 16.05 -6.53 12.29
C ALA A 209 15.73 -5.16 12.93
N MET A 210 14.95 -5.14 14.01
CA MET A 210 14.63 -3.92 14.76
C MET A 210 15.71 -3.52 15.77
N ARG A 211 16.74 -4.35 15.97
CA ARG A 211 17.80 -4.12 16.95
C ARG A 211 19.06 -3.58 16.30
N ALA A 212 19.72 -2.63 16.97
CA ALA A 212 20.98 -2.05 16.49
C ALA A 212 22.12 -3.08 16.36
N ASP A 213 22.13 -4.12 17.19
CA ASP A 213 23.13 -5.20 17.20
C ASP A 213 22.67 -6.48 16.48
N GLY A 214 21.43 -6.53 15.97
CA GLY A 214 20.81 -7.74 15.45
C GLY A 214 21.01 -8.00 13.96
N LEU A 215 21.66 -7.08 13.23
CA LEU A 215 21.64 -7.04 11.77
C LEU A 215 22.10 -8.36 11.09
N TYR A 216 23.18 -8.97 11.58
CA TYR A 216 23.69 -10.24 11.02
C TYR A 216 22.79 -11.44 11.31
N ALA A 217 22.25 -11.52 12.53
CA ALA A 217 21.30 -12.56 12.91
C ALA A 217 20.02 -12.44 12.07
N ALA A 218 19.49 -11.22 11.94
CA ALA A 218 18.35 -10.90 11.11
C ALA A 218 18.57 -11.35 9.66
N ALA A 219 19.70 -10.98 9.06
CA ALA A 219 20.04 -11.36 7.69
C ALA A 219 20.08 -12.88 7.49
N GLY A 220 20.68 -13.62 8.43
CA GLY A 220 20.75 -15.07 8.38
C GLY A 220 19.39 -15.75 8.46
N LEU A 221 18.58 -15.35 9.45
CA LEU A 221 17.25 -15.92 9.71
C LEU A 221 16.26 -15.59 8.58
N LEU A 222 16.19 -14.33 8.16
CA LEU A 222 15.30 -13.88 7.10
C LEU A 222 15.70 -14.45 5.73
N SER A 223 16.99 -14.60 5.43
CA SER A 223 17.45 -15.26 4.21
C SER A 223 17.04 -16.73 4.19
N ALA A 224 17.17 -17.45 5.30
CA ALA A 224 16.73 -18.83 5.40
C ALA A 224 15.21 -18.97 5.25
N ALA A 225 14.44 -18.08 5.87
CA ALA A 225 12.98 -18.04 5.71
C ALA A 225 12.56 -17.79 4.25
N TYR A 226 13.22 -16.82 3.59
CA TYR A 226 12.97 -16.49 2.20
C TYR A 226 13.29 -17.68 1.28
N ASP A 227 14.45 -18.33 1.47
CA ASP A 227 14.85 -19.48 0.66
C ASP A 227 13.87 -20.65 0.78
N ILE A 228 13.41 -20.95 2.00
CA ILE A 228 12.42 -22.01 2.23
C ILE A 228 11.10 -21.67 1.53
N ARG A 229 10.58 -20.44 1.71
CA ARG A 229 9.30 -20.00 1.11
C ARG A 229 9.40 -19.98 -0.42
N SER A 230 10.46 -19.39 -0.97
CA SER A 230 10.67 -19.28 -2.42
C SER A 230 10.79 -20.65 -3.10
N ARG A 231 11.50 -21.62 -2.50
CA ARG A 231 11.61 -22.98 -3.07
C ARG A 231 10.34 -23.82 -2.90
N THR A 232 9.56 -23.55 -1.86
CA THR A 232 8.39 -24.37 -1.52
C THR A 232 7.10 -23.85 -2.14
N LEU A 233 6.90 -22.53 -2.12
CA LEU A 233 5.68 -21.86 -2.59
C LEU A 233 5.87 -21.19 -3.95
N GLY A 234 7.10 -20.80 -4.29
CA GLY A 234 7.41 -19.89 -5.40
C GLY A 234 7.84 -18.52 -4.90
N ALA A 235 8.73 -17.85 -5.62
CA ALA A 235 9.22 -16.52 -5.24
C ALA A 235 8.14 -15.43 -5.37
N ASP A 236 7.10 -15.67 -6.17
CA ASP A 236 5.93 -14.78 -6.33
C ASP A 236 4.83 -15.04 -5.28
N ASP A 237 5.01 -16.00 -4.37
CA ASP A 237 4.07 -16.23 -3.28
C ASP A 237 4.07 -15.05 -2.28
N PRO A 238 2.90 -14.60 -1.78
CA PRO A 238 2.80 -13.48 -0.84
C PRO A 238 3.67 -13.62 0.43
N ALA A 239 3.89 -14.84 0.93
CA ALA A 239 4.76 -15.07 2.07
C ALA A 239 6.24 -14.88 1.72
N ALA A 240 6.67 -15.30 0.53
CA ALA A 240 8.03 -15.06 0.04
C ALA A 240 8.28 -13.56 -0.16
N VAL A 241 7.34 -12.87 -0.84
CA VAL A 241 7.39 -11.42 -1.06
C VAL A 241 7.44 -10.64 0.26
N ARG A 242 6.62 -11.01 1.26
CA ARG A 242 6.66 -10.37 2.58
C ARG A 242 8.03 -10.52 3.26
N THR A 243 8.65 -11.69 3.15
CA THR A 243 10.01 -11.89 3.68
C THR A 243 11.03 -11.02 2.97
N ALA A 244 10.95 -10.91 1.63
CA ALA A 244 11.83 -10.06 0.84
C ALA A 244 11.73 -8.58 1.25
N LEU A 245 10.53 -8.09 1.53
CA LEU A 245 10.29 -6.71 1.99
C LEU A 245 10.94 -6.41 3.35
N ILE A 246 11.09 -7.41 4.22
CA ILE A 246 11.75 -7.27 5.53
C ILE A 246 13.27 -7.47 5.39
N LEU A 247 13.71 -8.36 4.50
CA LEU A 247 15.13 -8.66 4.28
C LEU A 247 15.86 -7.55 3.50
N GLY A 248 15.17 -6.87 2.58
CA GLY A 248 15.77 -5.82 1.75
C GLY A 248 16.42 -4.67 2.53
N PRO A 249 15.77 -4.06 3.55
CA PRO A 249 16.38 -3.03 4.38
C PRO A 249 17.57 -3.56 5.17
N VAL A 250 17.47 -4.80 5.68
CA VAL A 250 18.57 -5.47 6.40
C VAL A 250 19.79 -5.59 5.51
N TYR A 251 19.65 -6.07 4.27
CA TYR A 251 20.77 -6.13 3.32
C TYR A 251 21.29 -4.75 2.94
N ALA A 252 20.40 -3.77 2.74
CA ALA A 252 20.83 -2.43 2.43
C ALA A 252 21.69 -1.86 3.56
N ASP A 253 21.28 -2.00 4.83
CA ASP A 253 22.01 -1.51 6.00
C ASP A 253 23.35 -2.23 6.23
N MET A 254 23.48 -3.47 5.77
CA MET A 254 24.76 -4.19 5.70
C MET A 254 25.67 -3.72 4.54
N GLY A 255 25.21 -2.80 3.69
CA GLY A 255 25.91 -2.38 2.48
C GLY A 255 25.80 -3.38 1.31
N ARG A 256 24.98 -4.42 1.44
CA ARG A 256 24.72 -5.42 0.39
C ARG A 256 23.62 -4.94 -0.56
N LEU A 257 23.87 -3.81 -1.19
CA LEU A 257 22.88 -3.10 -2.01
C LEU A 257 22.42 -3.92 -3.22
N ASP A 258 23.31 -4.70 -3.84
CA ASP A 258 22.98 -5.55 -5.00
C ASP A 258 22.02 -6.69 -4.63
N ASP A 259 22.17 -7.25 -3.42
CA ASP A 259 21.24 -8.28 -2.92
C ASP A 259 19.87 -7.68 -2.58
N ALA A 260 19.85 -6.46 -2.01
CA ALA A 260 18.61 -5.73 -1.75
C ALA A 260 17.88 -5.34 -3.04
N GLU A 261 18.61 -4.86 -4.05
CA GLU A 261 18.08 -4.57 -5.38
C GLU A 261 17.41 -5.80 -6.00
N ARG A 262 18.11 -6.95 -6.03
CA ARG A 262 17.55 -8.19 -6.59
C ARG A 262 16.25 -8.58 -5.88
N LEU A 263 16.24 -8.57 -4.54
CA LEU A 263 15.05 -8.90 -3.76
C LEU A 263 13.85 -7.99 -4.08
N TYR A 264 14.08 -6.68 -4.19
CA TYR A 264 13.00 -5.74 -4.47
C TYR A 264 12.54 -5.79 -5.93
N LEU A 265 13.42 -6.08 -6.89
CA LEU A 265 13.04 -6.32 -8.28
C LEU A 265 12.15 -7.57 -8.41
N ASP A 266 12.54 -8.67 -7.78
CA ASP A 266 11.74 -9.89 -7.76
C ASP A 266 10.36 -9.65 -7.13
N ALA A 267 10.32 -8.92 -6.00
CA ALA A 267 9.09 -8.55 -5.33
C ALA A 267 8.21 -7.59 -6.15
N PHE A 268 8.83 -6.62 -6.86
CA PHE A 268 8.13 -5.71 -7.78
C PHE A 268 7.47 -6.50 -8.91
N HIS A 269 8.19 -7.39 -9.59
CA HIS A 269 7.65 -8.18 -10.70
C HIS A 269 6.57 -9.17 -10.26
N ALA A 270 6.72 -9.77 -9.08
CA ALA A 270 5.67 -10.60 -8.48
C ALA A 270 4.37 -9.79 -8.29
N GLN A 271 4.47 -8.58 -7.71
CA GLN A 271 3.31 -7.73 -7.51
C GLN A 271 2.73 -7.19 -8.83
N GLU A 272 3.58 -6.83 -9.79
CA GLU A 272 3.19 -6.37 -11.12
C GLU A 272 2.37 -7.43 -11.85
N LYS A 273 2.79 -8.71 -11.80
CA LYS A 273 2.04 -9.82 -12.39
C LYS A 273 0.64 -9.98 -11.79
N ILE A 274 0.48 -9.71 -10.49
CA ILE A 274 -0.80 -9.85 -9.77
C ILE A 274 -1.70 -8.64 -10.00
N LYS A 275 -1.15 -7.42 -9.97
CA LYS A 275 -1.91 -6.17 -9.93
C LYS A 275 -1.95 -5.41 -11.26
N GLY A 276 -1.09 -5.77 -12.20
CA GLY A 276 -0.84 -5.06 -13.45
C GLY A 276 0.17 -3.93 -13.30
N ALA A 277 0.87 -3.62 -14.39
CA ALA A 277 1.94 -2.62 -14.46
C ALA A 277 1.52 -1.18 -14.10
N ASN A 278 0.22 -0.87 -14.16
CA ASN A 278 -0.31 0.45 -13.86
C ASN A 278 -0.95 0.56 -12.46
N SER A 279 -0.71 -0.40 -11.57
CA SER A 279 -1.31 -0.39 -10.24
C SER A 279 -0.59 0.56 -9.28
N PRO A 280 -1.29 1.45 -8.56
CA PRO A 280 -0.71 2.24 -7.46
C PRO A 280 -0.12 1.38 -6.33
N ASP A 281 -0.52 0.12 -6.22
CA ASP A 281 0.04 -0.84 -5.25
C ASP A 281 1.55 -1.09 -5.48
N LEU A 282 2.08 -0.77 -6.66
CA LEU A 282 3.51 -0.88 -6.98
C LEU A 282 4.37 0.21 -6.32
N SER A 283 3.75 1.28 -5.82
CA SER A 283 4.45 2.45 -5.25
C SER A 283 5.40 2.11 -4.09
N LEU A 284 5.02 1.15 -3.23
CA LEU A 284 5.88 0.68 -2.14
C LEU A 284 7.21 0.11 -2.68
N TYR A 285 7.12 -0.78 -3.66
CA TYR A 285 8.27 -1.47 -4.26
C TYR A 285 9.16 -0.50 -5.02
N ILE A 286 8.55 0.43 -5.77
CA ILE A 286 9.26 1.50 -6.49
C ILE A 286 10.07 2.36 -5.52
N LYS A 287 9.47 2.76 -4.38
CA LYS A 287 10.16 3.56 -3.36
C LYS A 287 11.35 2.80 -2.75
N LEU A 288 11.19 1.51 -2.49
CA LEU A 288 12.25 0.67 -1.94
C LEU A 288 13.42 0.52 -2.92
N LEU A 289 13.14 0.29 -4.20
CA LEU A 289 14.15 0.25 -5.27
C LEU A 289 14.87 1.58 -5.45
N ALA A 290 14.14 2.69 -5.49
CA ALA A 290 14.73 4.02 -5.62
C ALA A 290 15.69 4.33 -4.47
N GLY A 291 15.33 3.98 -3.23
CA GLY A 291 16.21 4.14 -2.07
C GLY A 291 17.50 3.30 -2.17
N VAL A 292 17.44 2.09 -2.73
CA VAL A 292 18.64 1.28 -3.00
C VAL A 292 19.52 1.94 -4.07
N TYR A 293 18.92 2.45 -5.15
CA TYR A 293 19.63 3.13 -6.22
C TYR A 293 20.33 4.41 -5.75
N GLU A 294 19.67 5.21 -4.91
CA GLU A 294 20.30 6.38 -4.27
C GLU A 294 21.55 5.98 -3.46
N ARG A 295 21.45 4.91 -2.66
CA ARG A 295 22.58 4.40 -1.87
C ARG A 295 23.71 3.81 -2.73
N GLN A 296 23.41 3.30 -3.93
CA GLN A 296 24.39 2.87 -4.93
C GLN A 296 24.99 4.05 -5.74
N GLY A 297 24.50 5.29 -5.55
CA GLY A 297 24.92 6.46 -6.34
C GLY A 297 24.25 6.56 -7.72
N ARG A 298 23.21 5.76 -7.99
CA ARG A 298 22.45 5.69 -9.25
C ARG A 298 21.27 6.67 -9.26
N ALA A 299 21.57 7.95 -9.05
CA ALA A 299 20.56 9.00 -8.88
C ALA A 299 19.58 9.13 -10.07
N THR A 300 20.05 8.92 -11.31
CA THR A 300 19.21 9.01 -12.50
C THR A 300 18.14 7.91 -12.54
N GLU A 301 18.47 6.70 -12.11
CA GLU A 301 17.53 5.57 -12.10
C GLU A 301 16.53 5.71 -10.95
N ALA A 302 16.97 6.19 -9.79
CA ALA A 302 16.06 6.54 -8.69
C ALA A 302 15.06 7.62 -9.09
N GLN A 303 15.52 8.67 -9.79
CA GLN A 303 14.66 9.74 -10.28
C GLN A 303 13.61 9.23 -11.27
N ALA A 304 14.00 8.36 -12.21
CA ALA A 304 13.08 7.74 -13.15
C ALA A 304 11.98 6.91 -12.45
N LEU A 305 12.36 6.18 -11.40
CA LEU A 305 11.41 5.42 -10.57
C LEU A 305 10.42 6.35 -9.83
N TYR A 306 10.86 7.45 -9.24
CA TYR A 306 9.94 8.41 -8.62
C TYR A 306 9.02 9.08 -9.64
N GLU A 307 9.50 9.39 -10.84
CA GLU A 307 8.67 9.94 -11.92
C GLU A 307 7.60 8.93 -12.36
N HIS A 308 7.97 7.65 -12.49
CA HIS A 308 7.02 6.58 -12.78
C HIS A 308 5.97 6.44 -11.66
N MET A 309 6.38 6.44 -10.39
CA MET A 309 5.45 6.44 -9.25
C MET A 309 4.47 7.61 -9.30
N ARG A 310 4.96 8.83 -9.60
CA ARG A 310 4.11 10.03 -9.76
C ARG A 310 3.12 9.88 -10.92
N ALA A 311 3.51 9.23 -12.01
CA ALA A 311 2.61 8.94 -13.12
C ALA A 311 1.50 7.95 -12.71
N LEU A 312 1.85 6.84 -12.04
CA LEU A 312 0.87 5.86 -11.53
C LEU A 312 -0.19 6.51 -10.64
N PHE A 313 0.24 7.38 -9.71
CA PHE A 313 -0.69 8.13 -8.86
C PHE A 313 -1.55 9.11 -9.66
N ARG A 314 -0.96 9.84 -10.61
CA ARG A 314 -1.71 10.76 -11.47
C ARG A 314 -2.81 10.05 -12.25
N ASP A 315 -2.50 8.90 -12.84
CA ASP A 315 -3.43 8.17 -13.69
C ASP A 315 -4.55 7.51 -12.87
N ALA A 316 -4.21 6.86 -11.75
CA ALA A 316 -5.20 6.20 -10.91
C ALA A 316 -6.18 7.18 -10.23
N PHE A 317 -5.67 8.27 -9.68
CA PHE A 317 -6.51 9.27 -9.01
C PHE A 317 -7.19 10.22 -10.00
N GLY A 318 -6.57 10.50 -11.16
CA GLY A 318 -7.21 11.22 -12.25
C GLY A 318 -8.40 10.46 -12.85
N ALA A 319 -8.24 9.15 -13.10
CA ALA A 319 -9.31 8.30 -13.61
C ALA A 319 -10.48 8.15 -12.62
N GLN A 320 -10.20 8.01 -11.32
CA GLN A 320 -11.25 7.99 -10.29
C GLN A 320 -12.04 9.30 -10.23
N ARG A 321 -11.37 10.45 -10.37
CA ARG A 321 -12.02 11.77 -10.39
C ARG A 321 -12.87 12.00 -11.64
N TYR A 322 -12.40 11.54 -12.81
CA TYR A 322 -13.16 11.63 -14.06
C TYR A 322 -14.43 10.75 -14.05
N ALA A 323 -14.34 9.55 -13.46
CA ALA A 323 -15.48 8.65 -13.29
C ALA A 323 -16.54 9.22 -12.32
N ALA A 324 -16.11 9.86 -11.23
CA ALA A 324 -17.00 10.52 -10.28
C ALA A 324 -17.80 11.69 -10.92
N ASN A 325 -17.20 12.43 -11.87
CA ASN A 325 -17.86 13.53 -12.57
C ASN A 325 -18.90 13.07 -13.62
N ARG A 326 -18.73 11.89 -14.23
CA ARG A 326 -19.70 11.37 -15.22
C ARG A 326 -21.03 10.90 -14.60
N LEU A 327 -21.05 10.55 -13.31
CA LEU A 327 -22.22 9.99 -12.61
C LEU A 327 -22.98 11.00 -11.73
N ARG A 328 -22.52 12.26 -11.65
CA ARG A 328 -23.07 13.26 -10.72
C ARG A 328 -24.27 14.00 -11.35
N ASP A 329 -25.46 13.43 -11.36
CA ASP A 329 -26.69 14.24 -11.50
C ASP A 329 -27.05 14.84 -10.14
N ARG A 330 -26.58 16.07 -9.91
CA ARG A 330 -27.10 16.94 -8.86
C ARG A 330 -27.65 18.16 -9.57
N ARG A 331 -28.97 18.24 -9.73
CA ARG A 331 -29.67 19.41 -10.29
C ARG A 331 -29.34 20.73 -9.55
N SER A 332 -28.67 20.66 -8.40
CA SER A 332 -28.15 21.79 -7.61
C SER A 332 -26.70 22.20 -7.95
N ASP A 333 -25.92 21.37 -8.65
CA ASP A 333 -24.49 21.61 -8.94
C ASP A 333 -24.31 22.79 -9.91
N ILE A 334 -23.51 23.79 -9.51
CA ILE A 334 -23.25 25.00 -10.29
C ILE A 334 -22.03 24.86 -11.19
N ASP A 335 -21.11 23.97 -10.82
CA ASP A 335 -19.84 23.72 -11.52
C ASP A 335 -19.96 22.63 -12.59
N ARG A 336 -21.16 22.09 -12.83
CA ARG A 336 -21.38 21.03 -13.80
C ARG A 336 -20.97 21.49 -15.21
N PRO A 337 -19.97 20.84 -15.85
CA PRO A 337 -19.67 21.06 -17.25
C PRO A 337 -20.79 20.49 -18.11
N VAL A 338 -21.05 21.11 -19.26
CA VAL A 338 -21.92 20.55 -20.29
C VAL A 338 -21.16 20.54 -21.59
N SER A 339 -21.10 19.38 -22.25
CA SER A 339 -20.38 19.19 -23.50
C SER A 339 -20.80 17.92 -24.24
N ARG A 340 -20.14 17.64 -25.37
CA ARG A 340 -20.24 16.33 -26.04
C ARG A 340 -19.88 15.18 -25.10
N ASN A 341 -18.96 15.41 -24.16
CA ASN A 341 -18.52 14.44 -23.16
C ASN A 341 -19.37 14.48 -21.88
N PHE A 342 -20.05 15.61 -21.61
CA PHE A 342 -20.91 15.84 -20.45
C PHE A 342 -22.34 16.22 -20.87
N THR A 343 -23.04 15.28 -21.50
CA THR A 343 -24.41 15.54 -21.96
C THR A 343 -25.42 15.57 -20.81
N LEU A 344 -26.51 16.30 -21.01
CA LEU A 344 -27.70 16.28 -20.15
C LEU A 344 -28.75 15.34 -20.73
N PRO A 345 -29.43 14.53 -19.89
CA PRO A 345 -30.53 13.69 -20.34
C PRO A 345 -31.71 14.55 -20.80
N SER A 346 -32.60 13.96 -21.62
CA SER A 346 -33.72 14.70 -22.23
C SER A 346 -34.76 15.21 -21.25
N ASP A 347 -34.80 14.62 -20.05
CA ASP A 347 -35.68 14.98 -18.94
C ASP A 347 -35.00 15.88 -17.89
N TYR A 348 -33.77 16.33 -18.14
CA TYR A 348 -33.10 17.28 -17.26
C TYR A 348 -33.90 18.58 -17.16
N ALA A 349 -34.27 18.93 -15.92
CA ALA A 349 -34.93 20.17 -15.58
C ALA A 349 -34.48 20.60 -14.17
N PRO A 350 -33.87 21.78 -13.99
CA PRO A 350 -33.53 22.28 -12.66
C PRO A 350 -34.80 22.56 -11.83
N GLY A 351 -34.79 22.16 -10.56
CA GLY A 351 -35.93 22.35 -9.66
C GLY A 351 -36.05 23.74 -9.06
N ASP A 352 -35.07 24.61 -9.29
CA ASP A 352 -34.85 25.92 -8.67
C ASP A 352 -34.92 27.07 -9.68
N LEU A 353 -35.56 26.87 -10.83
CA LEU A 353 -35.78 27.92 -11.83
C LEU A 353 -36.71 29.01 -11.30
N VAL A 354 -36.31 30.27 -11.48
CA VAL A 354 -37.06 31.46 -11.10
C VAL A 354 -37.08 32.48 -12.24
N PRO A 355 -38.14 33.28 -12.38
CA PRO A 355 -38.14 34.40 -13.32
C PRO A 355 -37.03 35.40 -12.96
N ALA A 356 -36.20 35.80 -13.93
CA ALA A 356 -35.15 36.78 -13.68
C ALA A 356 -35.71 38.15 -13.27
N ALA A 357 -36.93 38.50 -13.73
CA ALA A 357 -37.63 39.73 -13.36
C ALA A 357 -37.92 39.83 -11.86
N ASP A 358 -38.09 38.71 -11.14
CA ASP A 358 -38.33 38.70 -9.69
C ASP A 358 -37.14 39.26 -8.89
N PHE A 359 -35.97 39.34 -9.53
CA PHE A 359 -34.72 39.85 -8.98
C PHE A 359 -34.29 41.16 -9.64
N TYR A 360 -35.24 41.91 -10.23
CA TYR A 360 -35.00 43.20 -10.89
C TYR A 360 -34.01 43.15 -12.07
N VAL A 361 -33.80 41.97 -12.67
CA VAL A 361 -33.00 41.83 -13.89
C VAL A 361 -33.81 42.40 -15.06
N PRO A 362 -33.30 43.42 -15.80
CA PRO A 362 -33.98 43.96 -16.97
C PRO A 362 -34.08 42.91 -18.09
N LEU A 363 -35.24 42.77 -18.73
CA LEU A 363 -35.49 41.74 -19.74
C LEU A 363 -35.70 42.36 -21.13
N SER A 364 -35.23 41.66 -22.17
CA SER A 364 -35.49 42.01 -23.58
C SER A 364 -36.79 41.40 -24.13
N LYS A 365 -37.38 40.44 -23.41
CA LYS A 365 -38.58 39.69 -23.80
C LYS A 365 -39.58 39.62 -22.64
N ASN A 366 -40.74 39.02 -22.90
CA ASN A 366 -41.77 38.79 -21.89
C ASN A 366 -41.26 37.87 -20.77
N ALA A 367 -41.42 38.30 -19.51
CA ALA A 367 -40.98 37.59 -18.31
C ALA A 367 -41.56 36.18 -18.15
N ALA A 368 -42.70 35.88 -18.78
CA ALA A 368 -43.35 34.56 -18.72
C ALA A 368 -42.70 33.50 -19.63
N LEU A 369 -41.76 33.89 -20.50
CA LEU A 369 -41.06 32.93 -21.37
C LEU A 369 -40.05 32.11 -20.56
N GLU A 370 -39.91 30.83 -20.87
CA GLU A 370 -38.88 29.98 -20.22
C GLU A 370 -37.47 30.53 -20.41
N GLU A 371 -37.21 31.21 -21.52
CA GLU A 371 -35.95 31.90 -21.81
C GLU A 371 -35.65 33.05 -20.83
N MET A 372 -36.62 33.53 -20.05
CA MET A 372 -36.41 34.55 -19.02
C MET A 372 -36.24 33.95 -17.61
N MET A 373 -36.22 32.63 -17.50
CA MET A 373 -35.98 31.91 -16.24
C MET A 373 -34.48 31.66 -16.07
N ILE A 374 -33.99 31.72 -14.83
CA ILE A 374 -32.62 31.38 -14.43
C ILE A 374 -32.66 30.62 -13.11
N ARG A 375 -31.62 29.85 -12.77
CA ARG A 375 -31.60 29.11 -11.51
C ARG A 375 -31.35 30.03 -10.32
N ARG A 376 -32.03 29.79 -9.20
CA ARG A 376 -31.67 30.34 -7.89
C ARG A 376 -30.46 29.60 -7.28
N ALA A 377 -29.40 29.50 -8.07
CA ALA A 377 -28.13 28.88 -7.70
C ALA A 377 -27.32 29.79 -6.77
N ALA A 378 -26.53 29.22 -5.87
CA ALA A 378 -25.71 29.95 -4.91
C ALA A 378 -24.43 29.16 -4.59
N ASP A 379 -23.41 29.86 -4.07
CA ASP A 379 -22.20 29.21 -3.54
C ASP A 379 -22.56 28.31 -2.34
N GLU A 380 -21.77 27.28 -2.10
CA GLU A 380 -21.95 26.40 -0.93
C GLU A 380 -21.89 27.21 0.38
N GLY A 381 -22.91 27.06 1.24
CA GLY A 381 -23.00 27.77 2.52
C GLY A 381 -23.50 29.22 2.45
N ALA A 382 -23.80 29.77 1.27
CA ALA A 382 -24.36 31.11 1.12
C ALA A 382 -25.85 31.17 1.52
N ASP A 383 -26.30 32.29 2.13
CA ASP A 383 -27.74 32.51 2.35
C ASP A 383 -28.44 32.69 1.00
N PRO A 384 -29.36 31.78 0.59
CA PRO A 384 -30.03 31.86 -0.70
C PRO A 384 -30.92 33.08 -0.87
N ARG A 385 -31.23 33.82 0.20
CA ARG A 385 -32.00 35.08 0.16
C ARG A 385 -31.15 36.28 -0.24
N GLU A 386 -29.85 36.21 -0.05
CA GLU A 386 -28.94 37.36 -0.19
C GLU A 386 -27.86 37.14 -1.26
N ALA A 387 -27.45 35.90 -1.50
CA ALA A 387 -26.29 35.58 -2.33
C ALA A 387 -26.59 34.43 -3.32
N ASN A 388 -27.35 34.75 -4.37
CA ASN A 388 -27.69 33.82 -5.47
C ASN A 388 -27.40 34.42 -6.85
N MET A 389 -27.38 33.58 -7.90
CA MET A 389 -27.11 33.95 -9.29
C MET A 389 -28.01 35.11 -9.78
N PRO A 390 -29.35 35.09 -9.62
CA PRO A 390 -30.21 36.20 -10.03
C PRO A 390 -29.84 37.55 -9.39
N ALA A 391 -29.61 37.57 -8.08
CA ALA A 391 -29.22 38.77 -7.35
C ALA A 391 -27.86 39.29 -7.81
N ARG A 392 -26.89 38.39 -8.01
CA ARG A 392 -25.55 38.71 -8.52
C ARG A 392 -25.58 39.23 -9.96
N LEU A 393 -26.44 38.66 -10.80
CA LEU A 393 -26.66 39.14 -12.16
C LEU A 393 -27.22 40.57 -12.16
N ALA A 394 -28.21 40.86 -11.31
CA ALA A 394 -28.76 42.19 -11.17
C ALA A 394 -27.70 43.20 -10.69
N GLN A 395 -26.82 42.79 -9.78
CA GLN A 395 -25.72 43.62 -9.28
C GLN A 395 -24.71 43.97 -10.39
N VAL A 396 -24.20 42.98 -11.13
CA VAL A 396 -23.24 43.24 -12.22
C VAL A 396 -23.86 44.05 -13.35
N ILE A 397 -25.14 43.81 -13.70
CA ILE A 397 -25.86 44.63 -14.67
C ILE A 397 -26.00 46.06 -14.18
N SER A 398 -26.36 46.27 -12.91
CA SER A 398 -26.51 47.62 -12.34
C SER A 398 -25.17 48.37 -12.33
N LEU A 399 -24.09 47.70 -11.93
CA LEU A 399 -22.73 48.23 -11.96
C LEU A 399 -22.37 48.65 -13.39
N CYS A 400 -22.41 47.71 -14.33
CA CYS A 400 -21.97 47.98 -15.70
C CYS A 400 -22.87 48.97 -16.44
N ARG A 401 -24.17 49.02 -16.12
CA ARG A 401 -25.05 50.09 -16.64
C ARG A 401 -24.65 51.46 -16.10
N SER A 402 -24.27 51.55 -14.84
CA SER A 402 -23.84 52.82 -14.23
C SER A 402 -22.52 53.33 -14.80
N GLU A 403 -21.59 52.43 -15.14
CA GLU A 403 -20.28 52.78 -15.71
C GLU A 403 -20.35 53.06 -17.21
N SER A 404 -21.10 52.26 -17.97
CA SER A 404 -21.18 52.38 -19.43
C SER A 404 -22.21 53.40 -19.92
N GLY A 405 -23.30 53.60 -19.16
CA GLY A 405 -24.49 54.33 -19.62
C GLY A 405 -25.34 53.57 -20.64
N GLU A 406 -24.99 52.33 -20.99
CA GLU A 406 -25.68 51.52 -22.01
C GLU A 406 -26.86 50.76 -21.42
N ARG A 407 -27.90 50.48 -22.23
CA ARG A 407 -29.03 49.66 -21.76
C ARG A 407 -28.67 48.18 -21.82
N ILE A 408 -28.51 47.55 -20.66
CA ILE A 408 -28.17 46.13 -20.52
C ILE A 408 -29.43 45.33 -20.13
N THR A 409 -29.75 44.27 -20.87
CA THR A 409 -30.92 43.40 -20.62
C THR A 409 -30.61 41.91 -20.84
N LEU A 410 -31.26 41.03 -20.09
CA LEU A 410 -31.23 39.58 -20.32
C LEU A 410 -31.99 39.21 -21.60
N ARG A 411 -31.36 38.40 -22.46
CA ARG A 411 -31.94 37.85 -23.71
C ARG A 411 -32.35 36.41 -23.62
N SER A 412 -31.61 35.59 -22.88
CA SER A 412 -31.90 34.16 -22.72
C SER A 412 -31.18 33.63 -21.48
N GLY A 413 -31.89 32.97 -20.60
CA GLY A 413 -31.39 32.24 -19.43
C GLY A 413 -31.52 30.74 -19.64
N TYR A 414 -32.66 30.17 -19.25
CA TYR A 414 -32.94 28.73 -19.37
C TYR A 414 -33.59 28.34 -20.70
N ARG A 415 -33.23 27.18 -21.25
CA ARG A 415 -33.94 26.55 -22.37
C ARG A 415 -34.14 25.07 -22.08
N SER A 416 -35.37 24.56 -22.20
CA SER A 416 -35.62 23.13 -22.02
C SER A 416 -34.97 22.29 -23.15
N TYR A 417 -34.83 20.98 -22.95
CA TYR A 417 -34.34 20.07 -24.00
C TYR A 417 -35.19 20.18 -25.28
N ALA A 418 -36.51 20.28 -25.14
CA ALA A 418 -37.44 20.42 -26.26
C ALA A 418 -37.22 21.74 -27.01
N THR A 419 -37.10 22.85 -26.29
CA THR A 419 -36.82 24.16 -26.88
C THR A 419 -35.46 24.19 -27.57
N GLN A 420 -34.42 23.62 -26.94
CA GLN A 420 -33.09 23.53 -27.55
C GLN A 420 -33.11 22.69 -28.83
N ARG A 421 -33.83 21.57 -28.85
CA ARG A 421 -34.03 20.73 -30.04
C ARG A 421 -34.69 21.52 -31.17
N ASP A 422 -35.75 22.27 -30.87
CA ASP A 422 -36.50 23.02 -31.87
C ASP A 422 -35.72 24.25 -32.36
N LEU A 423 -34.89 24.86 -31.52
CA LEU A 423 -33.91 25.88 -31.90
C LEU A 423 -32.82 25.30 -32.82
N PHE A 424 -32.23 24.17 -32.43
CA PHE A 424 -31.18 23.49 -33.19
C PHE A 424 -31.68 23.04 -34.57
N ARG A 425 -32.92 22.54 -34.68
CA ARG A 425 -33.53 22.21 -35.97
C ARG A 425 -33.68 23.42 -36.90
N ARG A 426 -34.00 24.59 -36.35
CA ARG A 426 -34.20 25.83 -37.12
C ARG A 426 -32.89 26.50 -37.51
N ILE A 427 -31.90 26.54 -36.62
CA ILE A 427 -30.68 27.36 -36.75
C ILE A 427 -29.42 26.52 -36.99
N GLY A 428 -29.36 25.29 -36.46
CA GLY A 428 -28.14 24.46 -36.35
C GLY A 428 -27.44 24.12 -37.68
N ARG A 429 -28.09 24.33 -38.84
CA ARG A 429 -27.43 24.28 -40.16
C ARG A 429 -26.38 25.39 -40.37
N LYS A 430 -26.39 26.44 -39.54
CA LYS A 430 -25.43 27.55 -39.55
C LYS A 430 -24.29 27.41 -38.54
N GLY A 431 -24.24 26.32 -37.76
CA GLY A 431 -23.12 26.01 -36.85
C GLY A 431 -23.07 26.77 -35.52
N THR A 432 -23.99 27.71 -35.26
CA THR A 432 -23.95 28.62 -34.09
C THR A 432 -24.80 28.19 -32.90
N VAL A 433 -25.32 26.95 -32.89
CA VAL A 433 -26.21 26.45 -31.82
C VAL A 433 -25.84 25.01 -31.51
N THR A 434 -25.70 24.68 -30.22
CA THR A 434 -25.36 23.32 -29.78
C THR A 434 -26.54 22.35 -29.86
N PRO A 435 -26.30 21.04 -30.06
CA PRO A 435 -27.33 20.01 -30.00
C PRO A 435 -28.05 19.98 -28.63
N PRO A 436 -29.30 19.49 -28.56
CA PRO A 436 -29.99 19.34 -27.29
C PRO A 436 -29.24 18.31 -26.41
N GLY A 437 -29.08 18.66 -25.13
CA GLY A 437 -28.25 17.94 -24.17
C GLY A 437 -26.83 18.51 -24.04
N MET A 438 -26.43 19.46 -24.90
CA MET A 438 -25.09 20.06 -24.90
C MET A 438 -25.11 21.59 -24.75
N SER A 439 -26.27 22.19 -24.48
CA SER A 439 -26.38 23.65 -24.31
C SER A 439 -26.28 24.05 -22.84
N GLU A 440 -25.42 25.02 -22.52
CA GLU A 440 -25.34 25.57 -21.16
C GLU A 440 -26.65 26.22 -20.71
N HIS A 441 -27.46 26.75 -21.61
CA HIS A 441 -28.79 27.27 -21.28
C HIS A 441 -29.70 26.20 -20.69
N GLN A 442 -29.49 24.91 -20.99
CA GLN A 442 -30.27 23.83 -20.37
C GLN A 442 -29.94 23.67 -18.89
N LEU A 443 -28.80 24.17 -18.41
CA LEU A 443 -28.51 24.21 -16.99
C LEU A 443 -29.24 25.36 -16.28
N GLY A 444 -29.72 26.37 -17.00
CA GLY A 444 -30.30 27.58 -16.39
C GLY A 444 -29.29 28.44 -15.62
N LEU A 445 -27.99 28.19 -15.83
CA LEU A 445 -26.86 28.91 -15.24
C LEU A 445 -26.16 29.86 -16.22
N ALA A 446 -26.49 29.77 -17.51
CA ALA A 446 -25.98 30.65 -18.55
C ALA A 446 -26.96 31.77 -18.86
N VAL A 447 -26.43 32.94 -19.23
CA VAL A 447 -27.19 34.11 -19.62
C VAL A 447 -26.62 34.76 -20.88
N ASP A 448 -27.48 35.00 -21.86
CA ASP A 448 -27.19 35.85 -23.00
C ASP A 448 -27.58 37.28 -22.66
N ILE A 449 -26.66 38.22 -22.87
CA ILE A 449 -26.86 39.64 -22.56
C ILE A 449 -26.99 40.47 -23.83
N ASP A 450 -28.04 41.30 -23.86
CA ASP A 450 -28.23 42.34 -24.86
C ASP A 450 -27.71 43.69 -24.35
N VAL A 451 -27.07 44.45 -25.24
CA VAL A 451 -26.71 45.87 -25.08
C VAL A 451 -27.48 46.67 -26.12
N ASP A 452 -28.25 47.66 -25.67
CA ASP A 452 -29.11 48.51 -26.49
C ASP A 452 -30.10 47.76 -27.40
N GLY A 453 -30.47 46.53 -27.03
CA GLY A 453 -31.46 45.71 -27.74
C GLY A 453 -30.88 44.80 -28.83
N ARG A 454 -29.56 44.63 -28.85
CA ARG A 454 -28.85 43.62 -29.65
C ARG A 454 -27.91 42.81 -28.77
N LEU A 455 -27.45 41.65 -29.25
CA LEU A 455 -26.41 40.88 -28.55
C LEU A 455 -25.20 41.77 -28.25
N MET A 456 -24.70 41.66 -27.03
CA MET A 456 -23.47 42.31 -26.57
C MET A 456 -22.32 42.00 -27.52
N ARG A 457 -21.47 42.99 -27.80
CA ARG A 457 -20.27 42.88 -28.63
C ARG A 457 -19.05 43.26 -27.82
N ARG A 458 -17.89 42.77 -28.23
CA ARG A 458 -16.58 43.12 -27.63
C ARG A 458 -16.32 44.64 -27.57
N SER A 459 -16.85 45.39 -28.53
CA SER A 459 -16.70 46.85 -28.63
C SER A 459 -17.54 47.64 -27.64
N ASP A 460 -18.50 47.01 -26.97
CA ASP A 460 -19.43 47.68 -26.07
C ASP A 460 -18.74 48.00 -24.73
N ALA A 461 -19.05 49.15 -24.14
CA ALA A 461 -18.48 49.52 -22.85
C ALA A 461 -18.97 48.57 -21.74
N ALA A 462 -20.21 48.11 -21.83
CA ALA A 462 -20.76 47.08 -20.97
C ALA A 462 -19.98 45.76 -21.03
N TYR A 463 -19.48 45.35 -22.21
CA TYR A 463 -18.65 44.14 -22.31
C TYR A 463 -17.35 44.29 -21.54
N GLN A 464 -16.67 45.43 -21.67
CA GLN A 464 -15.42 45.69 -20.94
C GLN A 464 -15.66 45.65 -19.42
N CYS A 465 -16.74 46.28 -18.94
CA CYS A 465 -17.09 46.20 -17.53
C CYS A 465 -17.38 44.76 -17.06
N PHE A 466 -18.09 43.95 -17.87
CA PHE A 466 -18.32 42.55 -17.55
C PHE A 466 -17.02 41.75 -17.52
N GLU A 467 -16.12 41.94 -18.49
CA GLU A 467 -14.81 41.27 -18.52
C GLU A 467 -13.98 41.58 -17.25
N GLU A 468 -14.04 42.82 -16.77
CA GLU A 468 -13.30 43.27 -15.59
C GLU A 468 -13.95 42.86 -14.26
N ASN A 469 -15.28 42.67 -14.21
CA ASN A 469 -16.00 42.55 -12.93
C ASN A 469 -16.80 41.26 -12.77
N ALA A 470 -17.25 40.60 -13.83
CA ALA A 470 -18.22 39.51 -13.76
C ALA A 470 -17.73 38.33 -12.89
N PHE A 471 -16.42 38.05 -12.87
CA PHE A 471 -15.84 37.00 -12.04
C PHE A 471 -16.05 37.24 -10.54
N ARG A 472 -16.09 38.51 -10.09
CA ARG A 472 -16.38 38.89 -8.70
C ARG A 472 -17.83 38.59 -8.29
N PHE A 473 -18.70 38.43 -9.28
CA PHE A 473 -20.10 38.06 -9.13
C PHE A 473 -20.35 36.58 -9.47
N GLY A 474 -19.28 35.80 -9.71
CA GLY A 474 -19.35 34.36 -9.98
C GLY A 474 -19.66 33.99 -11.43
N PHE A 475 -19.45 34.91 -12.38
CA PHE A 475 -19.65 34.67 -13.80
C PHE A 475 -18.33 34.57 -14.57
N ILE A 476 -18.26 33.63 -15.51
CA ILE A 476 -17.18 33.49 -16.49
C ILE A 476 -17.75 33.60 -17.91
N LEU A 477 -16.92 34.01 -18.87
CA LEU A 477 -17.28 34.00 -20.28
C LEU A 477 -17.13 32.58 -20.82
N SER A 478 -18.21 31.95 -21.32
CA SER A 478 -18.14 30.54 -21.74
C SER A 478 -17.54 30.34 -23.13
N TYR A 479 -17.60 31.37 -23.97
CA TYR A 479 -17.11 31.32 -25.34
C TYR A 479 -16.13 32.47 -25.59
N PRO A 480 -14.92 32.42 -24.99
CA PRO A 480 -13.87 33.40 -25.21
C PRO A 480 -13.19 33.23 -26.59
N PRO A 481 -12.38 34.21 -27.05
CA PRO A 481 -11.64 34.10 -28.29
C PRO A 481 -10.73 32.86 -28.32
N GLY A 482 -10.73 32.13 -29.44
CA GLY A 482 -9.89 30.93 -29.60
C GLY A 482 -10.44 29.67 -28.94
N ASN A 483 -11.70 29.69 -28.50
CA ASN A 483 -12.40 28.49 -28.06
C ASN A 483 -12.67 27.54 -29.26
N ASP A 484 -12.45 26.24 -29.11
CA ASP A 484 -12.69 25.19 -30.13
C ASP A 484 -13.87 24.26 -29.76
N TYR A 485 -14.61 24.60 -28.72
CA TYR A 485 -15.73 23.84 -28.20
C TYR A 485 -16.95 23.78 -29.16
N LEU A 486 -17.19 24.84 -29.93
CA LEU A 486 -18.28 24.88 -30.92
C LEU A 486 -17.75 24.47 -32.31
N PRO A 487 -18.45 23.61 -33.07
CA PRO A 487 -18.01 23.13 -34.38
C PRO A 487 -18.16 24.17 -35.52
N GLY A 488 -18.39 25.45 -35.21
CA GLY A 488 -18.65 26.53 -36.17
C GLY A 488 -17.47 27.49 -36.38
N GLU A 489 -17.52 28.29 -37.45
CA GLU A 489 -16.47 29.26 -37.83
C GLU A 489 -16.32 30.45 -36.86
N ASP A 490 -17.31 30.71 -36.01
CA ASP A 490 -17.30 31.80 -35.02
C ASP A 490 -17.62 31.23 -33.63
N SER A 491 -16.57 31.03 -32.83
CA SER A 491 -16.63 30.42 -31.49
C SER A 491 -16.58 31.43 -30.35
N TYR A 492 -16.60 32.73 -30.67
CA TYR A 492 -16.54 33.82 -29.71
C TYR A 492 -17.92 34.45 -29.50
N GLU A 493 -18.49 34.29 -28.30
CA GLU A 493 -19.81 34.83 -27.95
C GLU A 493 -19.68 35.81 -26.78
N PRO A 494 -19.34 37.10 -27.02
CA PRO A 494 -19.16 38.10 -25.96
C PRO A 494 -20.41 38.33 -25.09
N TRP A 495 -21.57 37.87 -25.55
CA TRP A 495 -22.84 37.98 -24.84
C TRP A 495 -23.12 36.83 -23.85
N HIS A 496 -22.37 35.73 -23.91
CA HIS A 496 -22.74 34.48 -23.24
C HIS A 496 -21.94 34.24 -21.95
N TRP A 497 -22.58 34.49 -20.81
CA TRP A 497 -21.95 34.43 -19.50
C TRP A 497 -22.50 33.30 -18.65
N ARG A 498 -21.61 32.53 -18.02
CA ARG A 498 -21.95 31.36 -17.21
C ARG A 498 -21.66 31.60 -15.74
N TYR A 499 -22.68 31.39 -14.90
CA TYR A 499 -22.52 31.36 -13.45
C TYR A 499 -21.88 30.05 -12.98
N VAL A 500 -20.79 30.16 -12.25
CA VAL A 500 -20.03 29.05 -11.63
C VAL A 500 -19.79 29.28 -10.14
N GLY A 501 -20.31 30.37 -9.58
CA GLY A 501 -20.00 30.78 -8.21
C GLY A 501 -18.72 31.60 -8.09
N ILE A 502 -18.58 32.35 -7.00
CA ILE A 502 -17.46 33.30 -6.82
C ILE A 502 -16.11 32.58 -6.73
N PRO A 503 -15.94 31.56 -5.87
CA PRO A 503 -14.65 30.89 -5.72
C PRO A 503 -14.16 30.29 -7.05
N THR A 504 -15.04 29.62 -7.79
CA THR A 504 -14.71 29.00 -9.08
C THR A 504 -14.39 30.05 -10.14
N ALA A 505 -15.14 31.16 -10.21
CA ALA A 505 -14.88 32.22 -11.18
C ALA A 505 -13.55 32.94 -10.92
N GLN A 506 -13.21 33.18 -9.65
CA GLN A 506 -11.91 33.71 -9.25
C GLN A 506 -10.77 32.75 -9.59
N LEU A 507 -10.94 31.46 -9.28
CA LEU A 507 -9.96 30.44 -9.64
C LEU A 507 -9.74 30.35 -11.15
N TYR A 508 -10.80 30.43 -11.95
CA TYR A 508 -10.69 30.47 -13.41
C TYR A 508 -9.94 31.71 -13.88
N ARG A 509 -10.19 32.89 -13.29
CA ARG A 509 -9.50 34.14 -13.62
C ARG A 509 -8.01 34.09 -13.30
N GLU A 510 -7.63 33.43 -12.21
CA GLU A 510 -6.25 33.39 -11.73
C GLU A 510 -5.41 32.27 -12.35
N ALA A 511 -6.00 31.09 -12.54
CA ALA A 511 -5.28 29.86 -12.87
C ALA A 511 -5.90 29.06 -14.02
N GLY A 512 -7.05 29.51 -14.55
CA GLY A 512 -7.78 28.81 -15.59
C GLY A 512 -7.16 28.98 -16.98
N PRO A 513 -7.43 28.04 -17.89
CA PRO A 513 -7.02 28.12 -19.29
C PRO A 513 -7.84 29.21 -19.99
N MET A 514 -7.17 30.14 -20.67
CA MET A 514 -7.79 31.34 -21.25
C MET A 514 -8.96 31.08 -22.22
N ASN A 515 -8.97 29.93 -22.90
CA ASN A 515 -9.92 29.62 -23.96
C ASN A 515 -10.71 28.32 -23.77
N LYS A 516 -10.64 27.68 -22.59
CA LYS A 516 -11.21 26.35 -22.34
C LYS A 516 -12.05 26.26 -21.05
N PRO A 517 -13.14 27.05 -20.92
CA PRO A 517 -13.92 27.11 -19.69
C PRO A 517 -14.67 25.80 -19.37
N GLN A 518 -15.13 25.03 -20.36
CA GLN A 518 -15.83 23.77 -20.11
C GLN A 518 -14.88 22.66 -19.67
N GLU A 519 -13.68 22.63 -20.26
CA GLU A 519 -12.60 21.72 -19.88
C GLU A 519 -12.08 22.08 -18.49
N PHE A 520 -11.96 23.37 -18.19
CA PHE A 520 -11.67 23.84 -16.83
C PHE A 520 -12.70 23.31 -15.83
N LEU A 521 -14.00 23.47 -16.10
CA LEU A 521 -15.05 22.95 -15.21
C LEU A 521 -15.00 21.42 -15.10
N ALA A 522 -14.69 20.72 -16.19
CA ALA A 522 -14.50 19.28 -16.17
C ALA A 522 -13.29 18.83 -15.34
N ALA A 523 -12.24 19.65 -15.29
CA ALA A 523 -11.01 19.43 -14.54
C ALA A 523 -10.94 20.25 -13.23
N LEU A 524 -12.04 20.87 -12.79
CA LEU A 524 -12.08 21.81 -11.66
C LEU A 524 -11.40 21.29 -10.38
N PRO A 525 -11.56 20.00 -9.98
CA PRO A 525 -10.86 19.46 -8.82
C PRO A 525 -9.33 19.56 -8.92
N CYS A 526 -8.76 19.39 -10.11
CA CYS A 526 -7.32 19.56 -10.32
C CYS A 526 -6.88 21.00 -10.04
N TYR A 527 -7.60 21.99 -10.55
CA TYR A 527 -7.29 23.40 -10.30
C TYR A 527 -7.47 23.77 -8.83
N GLN A 528 -8.53 23.29 -8.18
CA GLN A 528 -8.78 23.52 -6.75
C GLN A 528 -7.66 22.95 -5.86
N GLU A 529 -7.22 21.72 -6.12
CA GLU A 529 -6.12 21.11 -5.36
C GLU A 529 -4.79 21.82 -5.56
N ARG A 530 -4.50 22.21 -6.81
CA ARG A 530 -3.30 22.97 -7.12
C ARG A 530 -3.29 24.34 -6.45
N ALA A 531 -4.44 25.04 -6.47
CA ALA A 531 -4.59 26.31 -5.77
C ALA A 531 -4.43 26.14 -4.25
N ALA A 532 -5.00 25.09 -3.66
CA ALA A 532 -4.82 24.76 -2.24
C ALA A 532 -3.35 24.45 -1.87
N ALA A 533 -2.58 23.91 -2.81
CA ALA A 533 -1.15 23.65 -2.67
C ALA A 533 -0.25 24.86 -3.04
N GLY A 534 -0.82 26.00 -3.45
CA GLY A 534 -0.06 27.17 -3.91
C GLY A 534 0.66 26.98 -5.24
N LEU A 535 0.26 25.99 -6.05
CA LEU A 535 0.91 25.58 -7.30
C LEU A 535 0.20 26.18 -8.52
N PHE A 536 0.44 27.46 -8.79
CA PHE A 536 -0.10 28.14 -9.97
C PHE A 536 0.77 27.89 -11.21
N PRO A 537 0.16 27.68 -12.40
CA PRO A 537 0.92 27.52 -13.64
C PRO A 537 1.70 28.80 -13.97
N LEU A 538 2.97 28.67 -14.35
CA LEU A 538 3.75 29.79 -14.88
C LEU A 538 3.35 30.07 -16.33
N ALA A 539 3.41 31.34 -16.75
CA ALA A 539 3.05 31.73 -18.10
C ALA A 539 3.87 30.95 -19.15
N GLY A 540 3.20 30.18 -20.01
CA GLY A 540 3.82 29.38 -21.08
C GLY A 540 4.07 27.91 -20.75
N GLU A 541 3.78 27.45 -19.53
CA GLU A 541 3.82 26.02 -19.20
C GLU A 541 2.59 25.26 -19.72
N PRO A 542 2.73 23.97 -20.08
CA PRO A 542 1.58 23.15 -20.45
C PRO A 542 0.62 23.02 -19.26
N ASP A 543 -0.66 23.23 -19.52
CA ASP A 543 -1.69 23.10 -18.49
C ASP A 543 -1.75 21.66 -18.01
N VAL A 544 -1.22 21.41 -16.80
CA VAL A 544 -1.13 20.07 -16.21
C VAL A 544 -2.51 19.44 -15.99
N CYS A 545 -3.56 20.26 -15.81
CA CYS A 545 -4.91 19.77 -15.63
C CYS A 545 -5.58 19.40 -16.97
N LEU A 546 -5.10 19.95 -18.10
CA LEU A 546 -5.61 19.68 -19.45
C LEU A 546 -4.64 18.95 -20.39
N ALA A 547 -3.43 18.63 -19.95
CA ALA A 547 -2.43 17.95 -20.77
C ALA A 547 -2.89 16.52 -21.09
N GLU A 548 -3.18 16.25 -22.36
CA GLU A 548 -3.40 14.88 -22.84
C GLU A 548 -2.13 14.04 -22.69
N THR A 549 -2.33 12.77 -22.35
CA THR A 549 -1.32 11.70 -22.28
C THR A 549 -0.56 11.55 -23.60
N ALA A 550 0.58 12.22 -23.73
CA ALA A 550 1.58 11.88 -24.75
C ALA A 550 2.41 10.64 -24.38
N VAL A 551 1.79 9.55 -23.90
CA VAL A 551 2.46 8.25 -23.69
C VAL A 551 1.49 7.07 -23.91
N VAL A 552 0.69 7.06 -24.98
CA VAL A 552 0.14 5.81 -25.54
C VAL A 552 0.10 5.90 -27.08
N ALA A 553 1.26 6.11 -27.70
CA ALA A 553 1.42 5.94 -29.15
C ALA A 553 2.62 5.05 -29.50
N ALA A 554 3.07 4.21 -28.56
CA ALA A 554 4.18 3.28 -28.75
C ALA A 554 3.85 1.80 -28.53
N SER A 555 2.56 1.43 -28.35
CA SER A 555 2.18 0.01 -28.20
C SER A 555 0.96 -0.42 -29.02
N ALA A 556 0.62 0.33 -30.08
CA ALA A 556 -0.34 -0.11 -31.09
C ALA A 556 0.30 -0.05 -32.49
N LYS A 557 1.40 -0.77 -32.65
CA LYS A 557 1.96 -1.18 -33.95
C LYS A 557 2.32 -2.66 -33.87
N ASP A 558 1.30 -3.49 -33.72
CA ASP A 558 1.23 -4.81 -34.37
C ASP A 558 -0.15 -5.39 -34.12
N ASP A 559 -1.09 -5.10 -35.01
CA ASP A 559 -2.03 -6.11 -35.49
C ASP A 559 -2.70 -5.57 -36.76
N THR A 560 -2.11 -5.91 -37.91
CA THR A 560 -2.72 -5.64 -39.21
C THR A 560 -3.58 -6.84 -39.60
N THR A 561 -4.88 -6.72 -39.39
CA THR A 561 -5.87 -7.52 -40.13
C THR A 561 -6.89 -6.57 -40.76
N PRO A 562 -7.03 -6.50 -42.09
CA PRO A 562 -7.93 -5.56 -42.74
C PRO A 562 -9.38 -6.06 -42.67
N GLN A 563 -10.30 -5.22 -42.19
CA GLN A 563 -11.74 -5.41 -42.40
C GLN A 563 -12.23 -4.60 -43.62
N PRO A 564 -13.22 -5.14 -44.35
CA PRO A 564 -13.50 -4.78 -45.74
C PRO A 564 -14.39 -3.54 -45.88
N GLU A 565 -14.25 -2.93 -47.06
CA GLU A 565 -14.97 -1.74 -47.52
C GLU A 565 -16.50 -1.89 -47.52
N SER A 566 -17.16 -0.76 -47.29
CA SER A 566 -18.61 -0.58 -47.27
C SER A 566 -19.25 -0.79 -48.66
N GLU A 567 -20.12 -1.79 -48.80
CA GLU A 567 -21.05 -1.88 -49.93
C GLU A 567 -22.39 -1.19 -49.63
N ASN A 568 -22.77 -0.28 -50.52
CA ASN A 568 -24.10 0.35 -50.61
C ASN A 568 -25.21 -0.69 -50.84
N PRO A 569 -26.41 -0.55 -50.21
CA PRO A 569 -27.51 -1.46 -50.48
C PRO A 569 -28.31 -1.03 -51.72
N LYS A 570 -28.45 -1.93 -52.70
CA LYS A 570 -29.52 -1.89 -53.71
C LYS A 570 -30.66 -2.85 -53.32
N PRO A 571 -31.92 -2.56 -53.69
CA PRO A 571 -33.09 -3.23 -53.15
C PRO A 571 -33.51 -4.45 -54.00
N ALA A 572 -33.85 -5.56 -53.36
CA ALA A 572 -34.58 -6.69 -53.96
C ALA A 572 -35.69 -7.11 -52.99
N ARG A 573 -36.95 -6.78 -53.26
CA ARG A 573 -37.92 -7.49 -54.11
C ARG A 573 -38.29 -8.89 -53.60
N LYS A 574 -39.46 -8.92 -52.97
CA LYS A 574 -40.50 -9.97 -52.84
C LYS A 574 -40.15 -11.39 -53.33
N LEU A 575 -40.53 -12.38 -52.51
CA LEU A 575 -41.51 -13.45 -52.77
C LEU A 575 -41.70 -14.24 -51.45
N ASN A 576 -42.82 -14.07 -50.74
CA ASN A 576 -44.02 -14.92 -50.80
C ASN A 576 -43.75 -16.40 -50.46
N ASN A 577 -44.26 -16.88 -49.31
CA ASN A 577 -45.55 -17.58 -49.29
C ASN A 577 -45.97 -18.07 -47.89
N HIS A 578 -47.25 -17.78 -47.58
CA HIS A 578 -48.28 -18.61 -46.93
C HIS A 578 -48.04 -19.14 -45.48
N ALA A 579 -49.01 -19.18 -44.56
CA ALA A 579 -50.47 -19.12 -44.68
C ALA A 579 -51.18 -18.69 -43.37
N HIS A 580 -52.37 -18.10 -43.57
CA HIS A 580 -53.61 -18.13 -42.74
C HIS A 580 -53.58 -17.51 -41.33
N GLY A 581 -54.57 -16.74 -40.87
CA GLY A 581 -55.91 -16.27 -41.27
C GLY A 581 -56.38 -15.39 -40.07
N ALA A 582 -57.43 -14.58 -40.02
CA ALA A 582 -58.66 -14.38 -40.78
C ALA A 582 -59.32 -13.05 -40.28
N GLY A 583 -60.32 -12.55 -41.02
CA GLY A 583 -61.37 -11.61 -40.55
C GLY A 583 -61.30 -10.21 -41.20
N SER A 584 -61.97 -9.92 -42.33
CA SER A 584 -63.41 -9.71 -42.57
C SER A 584 -63.97 -8.34 -42.11
N ASN A 585 -63.96 -7.35 -43.01
CA ASN A 585 -65.17 -6.71 -43.58
C ASN A 585 -64.78 -5.77 -44.72
#